data_AF-A0A3N5SFG6-F1
#
_entry.id   AF-A0A3N5SFG6-F1
#
_cell.length_a   1.000
_cell.length_b   1.000
_cell.length_c   1.000
_cell.angle_alpha   90.00
_cell.angle_beta   90.00
_cell.angle_gamma   90.00
#
_symmetry.space_group_name_H-M   'P 1'
#
loop_
_entity.id
_entity.type
_entity.pdbx_description
1 polymer ?
#
loop_
_entity_poly.entity_id
_entity_poly.type
_entity_poly.pdbx_seq_one_letter_code
_entity_poly.pdbx_strand_id
1 'polypeptide(L)'
;MKKISDAARNLTGEDANKLAELLNIEALPKDAGREAAGSILTHVGFHLLLGSLSREELQVLGMALLDENGVTYGDIDKTLKMDGAAIEKISTSLAGKLLVYVLKNRQRLHNKLDKIYIYPEIRSMLHPFDERFIKEYVDGVRAALNRPGEPGAAGPAPRRHRGATRILRALFENGGFMELDELLASDARGHIEDGLNFLAENGMVALRHRLEDPFATYLFIAPGLYPALAAERSEAAPAGRIVSNGYYFLLNMLTVFDVVSSSGLFITRQREFRKIDWKRLSDTLLAVHERAGDPLSPDALLRLCLYVFHRLKCVRIKRDAVVISLSGLEKEIDAPLRLLVRIMRSPLDEEIDDHLFAPPFQMPRPETLSRLCDIVLHHGGENESSLFARFVMRSLSGSDPQAPEGLTRVRTETVRQYHSGIRMLCLFGITETKGDSVLLSDIGMEAAAKLSKTRRTAVERQETDARRVYINPDFTLIIPRREVPAEALYLLAAHSDIVKDDLMLHTRISRNSVVRADKRGM
;
A
#
# COMPACT_ATOMS: atom_id res chain seq x y z
N MET A 1 23.27 21.41 -34.23
CA MET A 1 23.22 21.15 -32.77
C MET A 1 24.52 20.48 -32.36
N LYS A 2 25.07 20.84 -31.19
CA LYS A 2 26.28 20.19 -30.66
C LYS A 2 25.92 18.82 -30.08
N LYS A 3 26.82 17.84 -30.19
CA LYS A 3 26.68 16.51 -29.60
C LYS A 3 27.42 16.42 -28.28
N ILE A 4 26.92 15.59 -27.37
CA ILE A 4 27.56 15.36 -26.07
C ILE A 4 28.96 14.74 -26.22
N SER A 5 29.15 13.87 -27.23
CA SER A 5 30.43 13.21 -27.53
C SER A 5 31.55 14.19 -27.88
N ASP A 6 31.20 15.31 -28.53
CA ASP A 6 32.16 16.32 -28.95
C ASP A 6 32.56 17.21 -27.78
N ALA A 7 31.61 17.48 -26.87
CA ALA A 7 31.88 18.20 -25.63
C ALA A 7 32.74 17.37 -24.66
N ALA A 8 32.46 16.07 -24.55
CA ALA A 8 33.20 15.13 -23.71
C ALA A 8 34.70 15.05 -24.04
N ARG A 9 35.05 15.11 -25.33
CA ARG A 9 36.46 15.13 -25.79
C ARG A 9 37.21 16.41 -25.44
N ASN A 10 36.47 17.49 -25.18
CA ASN A 10 37.01 18.82 -24.91
C ASN A 10 36.94 19.20 -23.42
N LEU A 11 36.52 18.28 -22.55
CA LEU A 11 36.56 18.49 -21.10
C LEU A 11 38.00 18.66 -20.61
N THR A 12 38.19 19.53 -19.63
CA THR A 12 39.48 19.60 -18.93
C THR A 12 39.68 18.34 -18.08
N GLY A 13 40.93 17.97 -17.79
CA GLY A 13 41.22 16.80 -16.95
C GLY A 13 40.63 16.91 -15.53
N GLU A 14 40.51 18.13 -15.01
CA GLU A 14 39.89 18.38 -13.70
C GLU A 14 38.36 18.18 -13.75
N ASP A 15 37.70 18.72 -14.77
CA ASP A 15 36.25 18.56 -14.94
C ASP A 15 35.87 17.11 -15.22
N ALA A 16 36.68 16.40 -16.03
CA ALA A 16 36.48 14.98 -16.31
C ALA A 16 36.60 14.10 -15.06
N ASN A 17 37.57 14.39 -14.18
CA ASN A 17 37.73 13.66 -12.92
C ASN A 17 36.56 13.92 -11.95
N LYS A 18 36.14 15.18 -11.79
CA LYS A 18 34.95 15.53 -10.97
C LYS A 18 33.70 14.84 -11.47
N LEU A 19 33.51 14.77 -12.79
CA LEU A 19 32.38 14.08 -13.40
C LEU A 19 32.42 12.57 -13.15
N ALA A 20 33.59 11.94 -13.24
CA ALA A 20 33.78 10.53 -12.95
C ALA A 20 33.50 10.19 -11.47
N GLU A 21 33.93 11.05 -10.54
CA GLU A 21 33.62 10.94 -9.11
C GLU A 21 32.11 11.02 -8.85
N LEU A 22 31.42 12.01 -9.43
CA LEU A 22 29.95 12.17 -9.27
C LEU A 22 29.17 10.96 -9.81
N LEU A 23 29.67 10.34 -10.88
CA LEU A 23 29.03 9.19 -11.51
C LEU A 23 29.48 7.84 -10.91
N ASN A 24 30.34 7.85 -9.88
CA ASN A 24 30.95 6.66 -9.27
C ASN A 24 31.57 5.71 -10.32
N ILE A 25 32.43 6.25 -11.20
CA ILE A 25 33.12 5.47 -12.24
C ILE A 25 34.60 5.35 -11.90
N GLU A 26 35.13 4.12 -11.89
CA GLU A 26 36.57 3.87 -11.82
C GLU A 26 37.19 3.95 -13.22
N ALA A 27 37.40 5.18 -13.72
CA ALA A 27 37.95 5.44 -15.04
C ALA A 27 39.44 5.82 -14.99
N LEU A 28 40.20 5.45 -16.03
CA LEU A 28 41.53 6.04 -16.24
C LEU A 28 41.39 7.52 -16.63
N PRO A 29 42.25 8.44 -16.14
CA PRO A 29 42.10 9.89 -16.37
C PRO A 29 42.03 10.32 -17.85
N LYS A 30 42.60 9.52 -18.76
CA LYS A 30 42.59 9.80 -20.21
C LYS A 30 41.26 9.45 -20.89
N ASP A 31 40.50 8.51 -20.30
CA ASP A 31 39.22 8.02 -20.84
C ASP A 31 38.02 8.50 -20.02
N ALA A 32 38.27 9.12 -18.85
CA ALA A 32 37.25 9.62 -17.91
C ALA A 32 36.13 10.44 -18.59
N GLY A 33 36.47 11.38 -19.48
CA GLY A 33 35.46 12.18 -20.19
C GLY A 33 34.56 11.35 -21.11
N ARG A 34 35.12 10.33 -21.79
CA ARG A 34 34.36 9.44 -22.69
C ARG A 34 33.50 8.46 -21.90
N GLU A 35 34.04 7.86 -20.84
CA GLU A 35 33.31 6.95 -19.96
C GLU A 35 32.18 7.66 -19.22
N ALA A 36 32.44 8.87 -18.73
CA ALA A 36 31.42 9.69 -18.09
C ALA A 36 30.29 10.06 -19.06
N ALA A 37 30.60 10.44 -20.30
CA ALA A 37 29.56 10.66 -21.32
C ALA A 37 28.74 9.39 -21.62
N GLY A 38 29.37 8.21 -21.60
CA GLY A 38 28.65 6.93 -21.72
C GLY A 38 27.73 6.66 -20.53
N SER A 39 28.21 6.89 -19.31
CA SER A 39 27.45 6.71 -18.07
C SER A 39 26.28 7.69 -17.94
N ILE A 40 26.46 8.96 -18.33
CA ILE A 40 25.37 9.96 -18.34
C ILE A 40 24.21 9.53 -19.23
N LEU A 41 24.49 8.78 -20.30
CA LEU A 41 23.47 8.27 -21.21
C LEU A 41 22.79 6.98 -20.71
N THR A 42 23.18 6.47 -19.53
CA THR A 42 22.41 5.43 -18.82
C THR A 42 21.42 6.07 -17.85
N HIS A 43 20.31 5.40 -17.56
CA HIS A 43 19.30 5.94 -16.63
C HIS A 43 19.84 6.17 -15.21
N VAL A 44 20.74 5.30 -14.74
CA VAL A 44 21.34 5.42 -13.40
C VAL A 44 22.40 6.51 -13.36
N GLY A 45 23.30 6.58 -14.35
CA GLY A 45 24.30 7.66 -14.40
C GLY A 45 23.65 9.02 -14.58
N PHE A 46 22.58 9.11 -15.38
CA PHE A 46 21.78 10.32 -15.51
C PHE A 46 21.15 10.76 -14.20
N HIS A 47 20.59 9.82 -13.43
CA HIS A 47 20.00 10.09 -12.12
C HIS A 47 21.04 10.59 -11.11
N LEU A 48 22.21 9.94 -11.01
CA LEU A 48 23.30 10.38 -10.12
C LEU A 48 23.78 11.79 -10.46
N LEU A 49 23.93 12.10 -11.75
CA LEU A 49 24.34 13.42 -12.19
C LEU A 49 23.32 14.49 -11.80
N LEU A 50 22.03 14.26 -12.08
CA LEU A 50 20.98 15.22 -11.76
C LEU A 50 20.74 15.34 -10.25
N GLY A 51 20.94 14.26 -9.49
CA GLY A 51 20.92 14.25 -8.02
C GLY A 51 22.03 15.08 -7.39
N SER A 52 23.13 15.34 -8.12
CA SER A 52 24.23 16.19 -7.65
C SER A 52 23.99 17.69 -7.87
N LEU A 53 22.91 18.07 -8.55
CA LEU A 53 22.63 19.47 -8.89
C LEU A 53 22.06 20.23 -7.70
N SER A 54 22.45 21.50 -7.58
CA SER A 54 21.81 22.40 -6.61
C SER A 54 20.38 22.76 -7.04
N ARG A 55 19.57 23.24 -6.10
CA ARG A 55 18.23 23.79 -6.38
C ARG A 55 18.24 24.80 -7.53
N GLU A 56 19.21 25.71 -7.56
CA GLU A 56 19.34 26.74 -8.59
C GLU A 56 19.73 26.15 -9.95
N GLU A 57 20.62 25.16 -9.96
CA GLU A 57 21.00 24.43 -11.19
C GLU A 57 19.81 23.70 -11.80
N LEU A 58 18.98 23.05 -10.97
CA LEU A 58 17.75 22.38 -11.40
C LEU A 58 16.73 23.37 -11.98
N GLN A 59 16.57 24.55 -11.37
CA GLN A 59 15.66 25.58 -11.87
C GLN A 59 16.09 26.13 -13.24
N VAL A 60 17.39 26.40 -13.44
CA VAL A 60 17.93 26.84 -14.73
C VAL A 60 17.80 25.74 -15.79
N LEU A 61 18.06 24.48 -15.43
CA LEU A 61 17.88 23.34 -16.32
C LEU A 61 16.40 23.17 -16.73
N GLY A 62 15.47 23.32 -15.77
CA GLY A 62 14.02 23.29 -16.02
C GLY A 62 13.58 24.39 -16.99
N MET A 63 14.08 25.61 -16.84
CA MET A 63 13.82 26.71 -17.78
C MET A 63 14.35 26.42 -19.19
N ALA A 64 15.56 25.85 -19.29
CA ALA A 64 16.15 25.50 -20.59
C ALA A 64 15.42 24.35 -21.30
N LEU A 65 14.65 23.54 -20.56
CA LEU A 65 13.86 22.45 -21.12
C LEU A 65 12.59 22.96 -21.84
N LEU A 66 12.01 24.07 -21.35
CA LEU A 66 10.75 24.62 -21.88
C LEU A 66 10.82 25.10 -23.33
N ASP A 67 12.00 25.54 -23.80
CA ASP A 67 12.19 26.01 -25.18
C ASP A 67 13.27 25.18 -25.90
N GLU A 68 12.90 24.56 -27.01
CA GLU A 68 13.83 23.84 -27.89
C GLU A 68 14.86 24.76 -28.55
N ASN A 69 14.52 26.04 -28.73
CA ASN A 69 15.38 27.06 -29.34
C ASN A 69 16.30 27.77 -28.32
N GLY A 70 16.39 27.21 -27.11
CA GLY A 70 17.26 27.69 -26.04
C GLY A 70 16.74 28.97 -25.38
N VAL A 71 16.90 29.01 -24.05
CA VAL A 71 16.43 30.12 -23.20
C VAL A 71 17.53 31.19 -23.06
N THR A 72 17.17 32.47 -23.11
CA THR A 72 18.14 33.56 -22.91
C THR A 72 18.42 33.81 -21.43
N TYR A 73 19.61 34.33 -21.10
CA TYR A 73 19.91 34.75 -19.73
C TYR A 73 18.92 35.81 -19.23
N GLY A 74 18.46 36.70 -20.11
CA GLY A 74 17.45 37.70 -19.78
C GLY A 74 16.08 37.11 -19.43
N ASP A 75 15.71 35.97 -20.00
CA ASP A 75 14.44 35.29 -19.67
C ASP A 75 14.55 34.53 -18.35
N ILE A 76 15.71 33.92 -18.08
CA ILE A 76 16.02 33.29 -16.79
C ILE A 76 16.00 34.33 -15.67
N ASP A 77 16.69 35.46 -15.85
CA ASP A 77 16.74 36.60 -14.90
C ASP A 77 15.32 37.06 -14.53
N LYS A 78 14.47 37.32 -15.53
CA LYS A 78 13.09 37.75 -15.31
C LYS A 78 12.23 36.73 -14.55
N THR A 79 12.39 35.44 -14.88
CA THR A 79 11.50 34.39 -14.39
C THR A 79 11.91 33.91 -13.00
N LEU A 80 13.21 33.63 -12.82
CA LEU A 80 13.77 33.10 -11.58
C LEU A 80 14.24 34.20 -10.61
N LYS A 81 14.27 35.47 -11.06
CA LYS A 81 14.81 36.62 -10.30
C LYS A 81 16.26 36.42 -9.86
N MET A 82 17.05 35.79 -10.73
CA MET A 82 18.47 35.49 -10.50
C MET A 82 19.36 36.51 -11.21
N ASP A 83 20.47 36.90 -10.59
CA ASP A 83 21.40 37.82 -11.22
C ASP A 83 22.17 37.18 -12.39
N GLY A 84 22.60 38.01 -13.35
CA GLY A 84 23.28 37.52 -14.55
C GLY A 84 24.61 36.81 -14.30
N ALA A 85 25.33 37.14 -13.22
CA ALA A 85 26.60 36.50 -12.89
C ALA A 85 26.37 35.10 -12.29
N ALA A 86 25.32 34.94 -11.48
CA ALA A 86 24.84 33.65 -10.97
C ALA A 86 24.40 32.75 -12.12
N ILE A 87 23.62 33.28 -13.08
CA ILE A 87 23.18 32.53 -14.27
C ILE A 87 24.40 32.09 -15.09
N GLU A 88 25.40 32.95 -15.30
CA GLU A 88 26.62 32.59 -16.02
C GLU A 88 27.42 31.49 -15.29
N LYS A 89 27.57 31.61 -13.96
CA LYS A 89 28.23 30.59 -13.13
C LYS A 89 27.51 29.24 -13.21
N ILE A 90 26.17 29.23 -13.09
CA ILE A 90 25.34 28.03 -13.20
C ILE A 90 25.44 27.42 -14.60
N SER A 91 25.35 28.23 -15.66
CA SER A 91 25.47 27.75 -17.03
C SER A 91 26.83 27.10 -17.32
N THR A 92 27.90 27.62 -16.72
CA THR A 92 29.26 27.07 -16.83
C THR A 92 29.35 25.74 -16.09
N SER A 93 28.78 25.66 -14.89
CA SER A 93 28.70 24.42 -14.11
C SER A 93 27.91 23.32 -14.85
N LEU A 94 26.71 23.65 -15.35
CA LEU A 94 25.88 22.73 -16.13
C LEU A 94 26.55 22.29 -17.43
N ALA A 95 27.33 23.17 -18.07
CA ALA A 95 28.10 22.83 -19.26
C ALA A 95 29.28 21.89 -18.94
N GLY A 96 29.98 22.12 -17.83
CA GLY A 96 31.02 21.22 -17.31
C GLY A 96 30.47 19.83 -16.95
N LYS A 97 29.20 19.77 -16.53
CA LYS A 97 28.44 18.54 -16.28
C LYS A 97 27.88 17.87 -17.55
N LEU A 98 28.21 18.38 -18.74
CA LEU A 98 27.72 17.89 -20.03
C LEU A 98 26.18 17.90 -20.21
N LEU A 99 25.46 18.75 -19.47
CA LEU A 99 23.99 18.85 -19.57
C LEU A 99 23.54 19.88 -20.62
N VAL A 100 24.28 20.99 -20.72
CA VAL A 100 23.94 22.12 -21.58
C VAL A 100 25.14 22.64 -22.38
N TYR A 101 24.86 23.44 -23.42
CA TYR A 101 25.84 24.28 -24.08
C TYR A 101 25.33 25.71 -24.22
N VAL A 102 26.25 26.67 -24.14
CA VAL A 102 25.93 28.10 -24.27
C VAL A 102 26.33 28.61 -25.65
N LEU A 103 25.42 29.33 -26.32
CA LEU A 103 25.73 30.11 -27.51
C LEU A 103 25.83 31.58 -27.12
N LYS A 104 27.05 32.11 -27.15
CA LYS A 104 27.32 33.52 -26.83
C LYS A 104 26.91 34.43 -27.98
N ASN A 105 26.18 35.51 -27.66
CA ASN A 105 25.84 36.54 -28.62
C ASN A 105 26.94 37.60 -28.67
N ARG A 106 27.86 37.45 -29.63
CA ARG A 106 29.03 38.34 -29.78
C ARG A 106 28.71 39.73 -30.35
N GLN A 107 27.44 40.02 -30.66
CA GLN A 107 27.05 41.31 -31.25
C GLN A 107 26.83 42.42 -30.19
N ARG A 108 26.76 42.09 -28.90
CA ARG A 108 26.56 43.07 -27.81
C ARG A 108 27.53 42.81 -26.65
N LEU A 109 27.83 43.86 -25.88
CA LEU A 109 28.73 43.82 -24.70
C LEU A 109 28.10 43.20 -23.44
N HIS A 110 26.82 42.81 -23.47
CA HIS A 110 26.12 42.24 -22.31
C HIS A 110 25.69 40.78 -22.56
N ASN A 111 25.70 39.96 -21.50
CA ASN A 111 25.41 38.52 -21.61
C ASN A 111 23.90 38.19 -21.62
N LYS A 112 23.02 39.19 -21.54
CA LYS A 112 21.55 38.97 -21.47
C LYS A 112 20.96 38.20 -22.66
N LEU A 113 21.62 38.23 -23.81
CA LEU A 113 21.18 37.54 -25.03
C LEU A 113 21.91 36.22 -25.27
N ASP A 114 22.82 35.83 -24.35
CA ASP A 114 23.42 34.50 -24.40
C ASP A 114 22.32 33.46 -24.13
N LYS A 115 22.39 32.35 -24.87
CA LYS A 115 21.37 31.31 -24.85
C LYS A 115 21.92 29.99 -24.32
N ILE A 116 21.17 29.37 -23.41
CA ILE A 116 21.42 28.02 -22.90
C ILE A 116 20.59 27.02 -23.71
N TYR A 117 21.24 25.97 -24.20
CA TYR A 117 20.60 24.85 -24.88
C TYR A 117 20.92 23.54 -24.15
N ILE A 118 19.95 22.66 -24.02
CA ILE A 118 20.16 21.29 -23.54
C ILE A 118 20.67 20.45 -24.72
N TYR A 119 21.63 19.55 -24.47
CA TYR A 119 22.06 18.59 -25.50
C TYR A 119 20.86 17.72 -25.94
N PRO A 120 20.68 17.43 -27.24
CA PRO A 120 19.56 16.63 -27.73
C PRO A 120 19.44 15.27 -27.04
N GLU A 121 20.57 14.62 -26.77
CA GLU A 121 20.65 13.34 -26.07
C GLU A 121 20.09 13.46 -24.65
N ILE A 122 20.47 14.50 -23.92
CA ILE A 122 19.97 14.79 -22.56
C ILE A 122 18.48 15.16 -22.57
N ARG A 123 18.06 16.00 -23.52
CA ARG A 123 16.66 16.38 -23.69
C ARG A 123 15.78 15.15 -23.95
N SER A 124 16.27 14.17 -24.69
CA SER A 124 15.52 12.94 -24.99
C SER A 124 15.31 12.04 -23.77
N MET A 125 16.20 12.10 -22.77
CA MET A 125 16.10 11.33 -21.53
C MET A 125 15.29 12.07 -20.46
N LEU A 126 15.27 13.41 -20.48
CA LEU A 126 14.66 14.21 -19.43
C LEU A 126 13.15 14.36 -19.62
N HIS A 127 12.40 13.59 -18.84
CA HIS A 127 10.94 13.57 -18.82
C HIS A 127 10.39 14.08 -17.47
N PRO A 128 10.12 15.38 -17.30
CA PRO A 128 9.44 15.86 -16.10
C PRO A 128 7.99 15.36 -16.04
N PHE A 129 7.41 15.32 -14.85
CA PHE A 129 6.00 14.98 -14.67
C PHE A 129 5.29 15.93 -13.71
N ASP A 130 3.98 16.02 -13.88
CA ASP A 130 3.08 16.83 -13.08
C ASP A 130 1.86 15.99 -12.62
N GLU A 131 0.87 16.65 -12.03
CA GLU A 131 -0.39 16.03 -11.63
C GLU A 131 -1.15 15.38 -12.79
N ARG A 132 -1.02 15.93 -14.00
CA ARG A 132 -1.73 15.41 -15.18
C ARG A 132 -1.18 14.04 -15.55
N PHE A 133 0.14 13.87 -15.55
CA PHE A 133 0.76 12.58 -15.79
C PHE A 133 0.27 11.51 -14.80
N ILE A 134 0.21 11.82 -13.50
CA ILE A 134 -0.25 10.86 -12.49
C ILE A 134 -1.71 10.48 -12.71
N LYS A 135 -2.56 11.45 -13.06
CA LYS A 135 -3.95 11.20 -13.41
C LYS A 135 -4.08 10.29 -14.64
N GLU A 136 -3.37 10.60 -15.72
CA GLU A 136 -3.35 9.80 -16.94
C GLU A 136 -2.84 8.38 -16.69
N TYR A 137 -1.80 8.25 -15.87
CA TYR A 137 -1.26 6.97 -15.44
C TYR A 137 -2.30 6.13 -14.71
N VAL A 138 -2.93 6.71 -13.68
CA VAL A 138 -3.96 6.07 -12.86
C VAL A 138 -5.17 5.67 -13.71
N ASP A 139 -5.66 6.55 -14.57
CA ASP A 139 -6.78 6.28 -15.46
C ASP A 139 -6.44 5.19 -16.48
N GLY A 140 -5.20 5.19 -17.01
CA GLY A 140 -4.68 4.15 -17.87
C GLY A 140 -4.66 2.77 -17.19
N VAL A 141 -4.18 2.69 -15.95
CA VAL A 141 -4.15 1.41 -15.20
C VAL A 141 -5.56 0.92 -14.91
N ARG A 142 -6.47 1.82 -14.51
CA ARG A 142 -7.87 1.47 -14.27
C ARG A 142 -8.56 0.97 -15.53
N ALA A 143 -8.31 1.59 -16.68
CA ALA A 143 -8.81 1.13 -17.96
C ALA A 143 -8.28 -0.26 -18.32
N ALA A 144 -6.99 -0.51 -18.12
CA ALA A 144 -6.37 -1.82 -18.37
C ALA A 144 -6.95 -2.92 -17.47
N LEU A 145 -7.14 -2.64 -16.17
CA LEU A 145 -7.73 -3.59 -15.22
C LEU A 145 -9.22 -3.87 -15.51
N ASN A 146 -9.95 -2.95 -16.16
CA ASN A 146 -11.36 -3.16 -16.52
C ASN A 146 -11.56 -3.95 -17.82
N ARG A 147 -10.48 -4.22 -18.58
CA ARG A 147 -10.51 -5.03 -19.82
C ARG A 147 -9.62 -6.28 -19.68
N PRO A 148 -9.92 -7.21 -18.76
CA PRO A 148 -9.15 -8.43 -18.63
C PRO A 148 -9.41 -9.33 -19.84
N GLY A 149 -8.57 -9.26 -20.87
CA GLY A 149 -8.66 -10.17 -22.03
C GLY A 149 -8.41 -9.57 -23.40
N GLU A 150 -8.15 -8.26 -23.55
CA GLU A 150 -7.59 -7.72 -24.79
C GLU A 150 -6.06 -7.73 -24.68
N PRO A 151 -5.34 -8.69 -25.31
CA PRO A 151 -3.89 -8.61 -25.43
C PRO A 151 -3.56 -7.46 -26.38
N GLY A 152 -3.44 -6.25 -25.85
CA GLY A 152 -3.36 -5.07 -26.71
C GLY A 152 -2.82 -3.85 -25.98
N ALA A 153 -1.50 -3.82 -25.77
CA ALA A 153 -0.63 -2.65 -26.00
C ALA A 153 0.79 -2.86 -25.45
N ALA A 154 0.94 -3.62 -24.36
CA ALA A 154 2.25 -3.98 -23.80
C ALA A 154 2.50 -5.48 -23.97
N GLY A 155 3.68 -5.84 -24.49
CA GLY A 155 4.06 -7.23 -24.76
C GLY A 155 4.01 -8.12 -23.51
N PRO A 156 4.09 -9.46 -23.67
CA PRO A 156 4.11 -10.37 -22.53
C PRO A 156 5.24 -10.01 -21.56
N ALA A 157 5.02 -10.23 -20.26
CA ALA A 157 6.02 -10.00 -19.23
C ALA A 157 7.37 -10.63 -19.63
N PRO A 158 8.51 -10.00 -19.31
CA PRO A 158 9.82 -10.40 -19.82
C PRO A 158 10.38 -11.64 -19.11
N ARG A 159 9.69 -12.77 -19.26
CA ARG A 159 9.98 -14.04 -18.56
C ARG A 159 11.42 -14.55 -18.73
N ARG A 160 12.13 -14.09 -19.78
CA ARG A 160 13.50 -14.50 -20.08
C ARG A 160 14.58 -13.60 -19.48
N HIS A 161 14.25 -12.37 -19.07
CA HIS A 161 15.24 -11.42 -18.51
C HIS A 161 15.09 -11.31 -16.99
N ARG A 162 15.92 -12.02 -16.23
CA ARG A 162 15.81 -12.11 -14.76
C ARG A 162 15.82 -10.75 -14.05
N GLY A 163 16.72 -9.84 -14.45
CA GLY A 163 16.81 -8.48 -13.90
C GLY A 163 15.51 -7.69 -14.09
N ALA A 164 15.05 -7.54 -15.33
CA ALA A 164 13.78 -6.93 -15.69
C ALA A 164 12.57 -7.50 -14.93
N THR A 165 12.43 -8.83 -14.84
CA THR A 165 11.32 -9.46 -14.08
C THR A 165 11.37 -9.12 -12.60
N ARG A 166 12.56 -9.09 -12.00
CA ARG A 166 12.73 -8.71 -10.59
C ARG A 166 12.35 -7.25 -10.36
N ILE A 167 12.77 -6.34 -11.25
CA ILE A 167 12.40 -4.92 -11.18
C ILE A 167 10.89 -4.75 -11.29
N LEU A 168 10.23 -5.37 -12.29
CA LEU A 168 8.77 -5.28 -12.44
C LEU A 168 8.02 -5.84 -11.22
N ARG A 169 8.50 -6.95 -10.64
CA ARG A 169 7.93 -7.51 -9.41
C ARG A 169 8.05 -6.52 -8.25
N ALA A 170 9.24 -5.97 -8.03
CA ALA A 170 9.48 -4.99 -6.98
C ALA A 170 8.60 -3.75 -7.16
N LEU A 171 8.52 -3.21 -8.38
CA LEU A 171 7.64 -2.08 -8.68
C LEU A 171 6.17 -2.43 -8.37
N PHE A 172 5.69 -3.61 -8.80
CA PHE A 172 4.29 -3.99 -8.61
C PHE A 172 3.97 -4.17 -7.12
N GLU A 173 4.81 -4.88 -6.37
CA GLU A 173 4.64 -5.10 -4.92
C GLU A 173 4.63 -3.79 -4.13
N ASN A 174 5.36 -2.78 -4.58
CA ASN A 174 5.38 -1.45 -3.98
C ASN A 174 4.25 -0.53 -4.45
N GLY A 175 3.27 -1.01 -5.21
CA GLY A 175 2.12 -0.21 -5.66
C GLY A 175 2.27 0.37 -7.07
N GLY A 176 3.25 -0.11 -7.82
CA GLY A 176 3.36 0.08 -9.27
C GLY A 176 4.38 1.11 -9.73
N PHE A 177 5.03 1.82 -8.81
CA PHE A 177 6.12 2.75 -9.13
C PHE A 177 7.08 2.92 -7.96
N MET A 178 8.34 3.26 -8.24
CA MET A 178 9.38 3.50 -7.22
C MET A 178 10.38 4.57 -7.62
N GLU A 179 10.99 5.21 -6.62
CA GLU A 179 12.19 6.03 -6.83
C GLU A 179 13.37 5.14 -7.20
N LEU A 180 14.26 5.64 -8.06
CA LEU A 180 15.43 4.89 -8.50
C LEU A 180 16.40 4.61 -7.34
N ASP A 181 16.53 5.53 -6.38
CA ASP A 181 17.32 5.32 -5.17
C ASP A 181 16.82 4.13 -4.33
N GLU A 182 15.50 3.95 -4.21
CA GLU A 182 14.93 2.78 -3.53
C GLU A 182 15.31 1.47 -4.23
N LEU A 183 15.35 1.49 -5.56
CA LEU A 183 15.74 0.33 -6.35
C LEU A 183 17.24 0.05 -6.23
N LEU A 184 18.08 1.09 -6.28
CA LEU A 184 19.54 0.99 -6.12
C LEU A 184 19.94 0.51 -4.72
N ALA A 185 19.15 0.81 -3.68
CA ALA A 185 19.37 0.27 -2.35
C ALA A 185 19.11 -1.24 -2.25
N SER A 186 18.37 -1.83 -3.20
CA SER A 186 17.94 -3.23 -3.15
C SER A 186 18.87 -4.21 -3.89
N ASP A 187 19.70 -3.74 -4.84
CA ASP A 187 20.55 -4.61 -5.65
C ASP A 187 21.80 -3.90 -6.21
N ALA A 188 22.70 -4.66 -6.84
CA ALA A 188 23.89 -4.11 -7.46
C ALA A 188 23.54 -3.27 -8.70
N ARG A 189 24.23 -2.14 -8.85
CA ARG A 189 24.05 -1.17 -9.95
C ARG A 189 23.98 -1.81 -11.34
N GLY A 190 24.94 -2.68 -11.68
CA GLY A 190 25.01 -3.29 -13.01
C GLY A 190 23.78 -4.13 -13.36
N HIS A 191 23.25 -4.91 -12.42
CA HIS A 191 22.04 -5.70 -12.64
C HIS A 191 20.79 -4.83 -12.82
N ILE A 192 20.75 -3.68 -12.13
CA ILE A 192 19.66 -2.72 -12.23
C ILE A 192 19.73 -1.99 -13.57
N GLU A 193 20.91 -1.51 -13.99
CA GLU A 193 21.10 -0.84 -15.28
C GLU A 193 20.69 -1.72 -16.45
N ASP A 194 21.19 -2.96 -16.53
CA ASP A 194 20.86 -3.88 -17.63
C ASP A 194 19.35 -4.17 -17.70
N GLY A 195 18.74 -4.47 -16.55
CA GLY A 195 17.30 -4.74 -16.47
C GLY A 195 16.44 -3.51 -16.79
N LEU A 196 16.85 -2.33 -16.33
CA LEU A 196 16.13 -1.07 -16.53
C LEU A 196 16.19 -0.62 -17.99
N ASN A 197 17.36 -0.70 -18.62
CA ASN A 197 17.52 -0.38 -20.04
C ASN A 197 16.62 -1.27 -20.89
N PHE A 198 16.63 -2.58 -20.64
CA PHE A 198 15.72 -3.52 -21.31
C PHE A 198 14.25 -3.12 -21.13
N LEU A 199 13.81 -2.80 -19.90
CA LEU A 199 12.42 -2.42 -19.63
C LEU A 199 12.03 -1.10 -20.31
N ALA A 200 12.91 -0.10 -20.32
CA ALA A 200 12.68 1.21 -20.91
C ALA A 200 12.60 1.13 -22.44
N GLU A 201 13.54 0.43 -23.09
CA GLU A 201 13.56 0.23 -24.55
C GLU A 201 12.31 -0.50 -25.07
N ASN A 202 11.75 -1.41 -24.26
CA ASN A 202 10.54 -2.16 -24.59
C ASN A 202 9.25 -1.45 -24.15
N GLY A 203 9.32 -0.21 -23.65
CA GLY A 203 8.16 0.56 -23.20
C GLY A 203 7.39 -0.08 -22.03
N MET A 204 8.06 -0.93 -21.24
CA MET A 204 7.46 -1.63 -20.09
C MET A 204 7.48 -0.78 -18.83
N VAL A 205 8.40 0.18 -18.75
CA VAL A 205 8.44 1.18 -17.68
C VAL A 205 8.61 2.58 -18.28
N ALA A 206 7.99 3.56 -17.64
CA ALA A 206 8.18 4.97 -17.94
C ALA A 206 9.04 5.60 -16.84
N LEU A 207 10.16 6.19 -17.22
CA LEU A 207 10.97 7.00 -16.31
C LEU A 207 10.47 8.45 -16.33
N ARG A 208 10.34 9.03 -15.14
CA ARG A 208 9.89 10.41 -14.94
C ARG A 208 10.74 11.09 -13.87
N HIS A 209 10.91 12.40 -14.00
CA HIS A 209 11.88 13.17 -13.22
C HIS A 209 11.17 14.27 -12.45
N ARG A 210 11.43 14.37 -11.15
CA ARG A 210 11.05 15.53 -10.35
C ARG A 210 12.21 16.52 -10.38
N LEU A 211 12.05 17.62 -11.11
CA LEU A 211 13.05 18.68 -11.26
C LEU A 211 12.99 19.70 -10.10
N GLU A 212 12.94 19.19 -8.88
CA GLU A 212 12.95 19.98 -7.65
C GLU A 212 14.03 19.43 -6.71
N ASP A 213 14.39 20.18 -5.67
CA ASP A 213 15.33 19.73 -4.65
C ASP A 213 14.57 19.11 -3.46
N PRO A 214 14.78 17.81 -3.12
CA PRO A 214 15.73 16.88 -3.73
C PRO A 214 15.24 16.28 -5.05
N PHE A 215 16.17 16.16 -6.00
CA PHE A 215 15.91 15.56 -7.31
C PHE A 215 15.56 14.08 -7.15
N ALA A 216 14.61 13.60 -7.95
CA ALA A 216 14.24 12.20 -7.94
C ALA A 216 13.88 11.69 -9.34
N THR A 217 14.26 10.46 -9.63
CA THR A 217 13.82 9.71 -10.81
C THR A 217 12.86 8.62 -10.36
N TYR A 218 11.65 8.60 -10.92
CA TYR A 218 10.61 7.62 -10.66
C TYR A 218 10.46 6.68 -11.85
N LEU A 219 10.26 5.40 -11.56
CA LEU A 219 9.95 4.35 -12.52
C LEU A 219 8.49 3.95 -12.36
N PHE A 220 7.70 4.05 -13.42
CA PHE A 220 6.28 3.66 -13.44
C PHE A 220 6.07 2.45 -14.35
N ILE A 221 5.33 1.43 -13.90
CA ILE A 221 4.97 0.28 -14.74
C ILE A 221 4.02 0.71 -15.85
N ALA A 222 4.27 0.33 -17.09
CA ALA A 222 3.33 0.61 -18.18
C ALA A 222 1.92 0.08 -17.87
N PRO A 223 0.86 0.90 -18.00
CA PRO A 223 -0.49 0.51 -17.56
C PRO A 223 -1.00 -0.82 -18.10
N GLY A 224 -0.68 -1.16 -19.35
CA GLY A 224 -1.09 -2.42 -19.98
C GLY A 224 -0.49 -3.68 -19.35
N LEU A 225 0.57 -3.58 -18.54
CA LEU A 225 1.22 -4.73 -17.88
C LEU A 225 0.53 -5.16 -16.59
N TYR A 226 -0.29 -4.30 -15.97
CA TYR A 226 -0.92 -4.58 -14.68
C TYR A 226 -1.76 -5.87 -14.66
N PRO A 227 -2.63 -6.15 -15.65
CA PRO A 227 -3.39 -7.39 -15.66
C PRO A 227 -2.50 -8.65 -15.68
N ALA A 228 -1.42 -8.62 -16.47
CA ALA A 228 -0.49 -9.73 -16.58
C ALA A 228 0.30 -9.94 -15.27
N LEU A 229 0.84 -8.86 -14.68
CA LEU A 229 1.56 -8.92 -13.41
C LEU A 229 0.66 -9.37 -12.25
N ALA A 230 -0.60 -8.93 -12.23
CA ALA A 230 -1.58 -9.36 -11.25
C ALA A 230 -1.88 -10.86 -11.38
N ALA A 231 -1.98 -11.38 -12.61
CA ALA A 231 -2.19 -12.80 -12.87
C ALA A 231 -0.98 -13.67 -12.50
N GLU A 232 0.25 -13.23 -12.76
CA GLU A 232 1.47 -14.00 -12.44
C GLU A 232 1.70 -14.19 -10.93
N ARG A 233 1.22 -13.26 -10.10
CA ARG A 233 1.30 -13.36 -8.63
C ARG A 233 0.20 -14.24 -8.02
N SER A 234 -0.74 -14.70 -8.83
CA SER A 234 -1.74 -15.68 -8.40
C SER A 234 -1.04 -17.05 -8.27
N GLU A 235 -0.33 -17.28 -7.16
CA GLU A 235 0.11 -18.62 -6.79
C GLU A 235 -1.13 -19.41 -6.44
N ALA A 236 -1.63 -20.22 -7.38
CA ALA A 236 -2.81 -21.04 -7.19
C ALA A 236 -2.77 -21.71 -5.82
N ALA A 237 -3.55 -21.18 -4.86
CA ALA A 237 -3.50 -21.67 -3.50
C ALA A 237 -3.67 -23.20 -3.49
N PRO A 238 -2.97 -23.93 -2.61
CA PRO A 238 -3.16 -25.36 -2.47
C PRO A 238 -4.65 -25.68 -2.40
N ALA A 239 -5.07 -26.60 -3.27
CA ALA A 239 -6.43 -26.76 -3.75
C ALA A 239 -7.54 -26.56 -2.69
N GLY A 240 -8.46 -25.64 -2.97
CA GLY A 240 -9.82 -25.65 -2.41
C GLY A 240 -10.01 -25.18 -0.97
N ARG A 241 -9.00 -24.60 -0.30
CA ARG A 241 -9.18 -24.05 1.05
C ARG A 241 -10.03 -22.77 0.98
N ILE A 242 -11.22 -22.83 1.57
CA ILE A 242 -12.10 -21.67 1.76
C ILE A 242 -11.88 -21.15 3.17
N VAL A 243 -11.48 -19.89 3.28
CA VAL A 243 -11.34 -19.21 4.58
C VAL A 243 -12.55 -18.31 4.78
N SER A 244 -13.34 -18.58 5.81
CA SER A 244 -14.48 -17.76 6.22
C SER A 244 -14.59 -17.79 7.74
N ASN A 245 -14.44 -16.62 8.38
CA ASN A 245 -14.40 -16.49 9.84
C ASN A 245 -15.79 -16.22 10.48
N GLY A 246 -16.80 -15.86 9.69
CA GLY A 246 -18.10 -15.43 10.21
C GLY A 246 -17.94 -14.37 11.31
N TYR A 247 -18.75 -14.47 12.37
CA TYR A 247 -18.66 -13.57 13.54
C TYR A 247 -17.71 -14.06 14.64
N TYR A 248 -16.71 -14.90 14.33
CA TYR A 248 -15.86 -15.52 15.36
C TYR A 248 -15.03 -14.50 16.13
N PHE A 249 -14.65 -13.40 15.49
CA PHE A 249 -14.03 -12.29 16.20
C PHE A 249 -14.94 -11.72 17.30
N LEU A 250 -16.23 -11.51 17.03
CA LEU A 250 -17.19 -11.01 18.03
C LEU A 250 -17.46 -12.04 19.13
N LEU A 251 -17.54 -13.34 18.80
CA LEU A 251 -17.66 -14.39 19.80
C LEU A 251 -16.45 -14.41 20.74
N ASN A 252 -15.24 -14.24 20.20
CA ASN A 252 -14.02 -14.12 21.00
C ASN A 252 -14.02 -12.89 21.91
N MET A 253 -14.55 -11.76 21.45
CA MET A 253 -14.77 -10.60 22.31
C MET A 253 -15.67 -10.95 23.51
N LEU A 254 -16.80 -11.64 23.28
CA LEU A 254 -17.68 -12.08 24.36
C LEU A 254 -16.99 -13.04 25.34
N THR A 255 -16.21 -14.01 24.83
CA THR A 255 -15.40 -14.91 25.66
C THR A 255 -14.40 -14.14 26.53
N VAL A 256 -13.69 -13.17 25.96
CA VAL A 256 -12.75 -12.31 26.70
C VAL A 256 -13.49 -11.54 27.80
N PHE A 257 -14.66 -10.97 27.49
CA PHE A 257 -15.49 -10.30 28.49
C PHE A 257 -15.87 -11.24 29.64
N ASP A 258 -16.35 -12.45 29.36
CA ASP A 258 -16.79 -13.38 30.40
C ASP A 258 -15.64 -13.77 31.33
N VAL A 259 -14.47 -14.07 30.77
CA VAL A 259 -13.30 -14.52 31.53
C VAL A 259 -12.72 -13.37 32.34
N VAL A 260 -12.55 -12.17 31.76
CA VAL A 260 -12.03 -11.00 32.49
C VAL A 260 -13.01 -10.59 33.60
N SER A 261 -14.30 -10.55 33.31
CA SER A 261 -15.31 -10.12 34.28
C SER A 261 -15.57 -11.15 35.39
N SER A 262 -15.21 -12.42 35.21
CA SER A 262 -15.45 -13.49 36.20
C SER A 262 -14.19 -13.91 36.95
N SER A 263 -13.04 -13.93 36.27
CA SER A 263 -11.77 -14.42 36.81
C SER A 263 -10.68 -13.34 36.89
N GLY A 264 -10.95 -12.14 36.41
CA GLY A 264 -10.03 -11.00 36.43
C GLY A 264 -8.91 -11.10 35.39
N LEU A 265 -8.35 -9.93 35.05
CA LEU A 265 -7.10 -9.78 34.34
C LEU A 265 -6.29 -8.72 35.08
N PHE A 266 -5.14 -9.10 35.62
CA PHE A 266 -4.32 -8.24 36.46
C PHE A 266 -3.04 -7.82 35.76
N ILE A 267 -2.52 -6.67 36.17
CA ILE A 267 -1.30 -6.05 35.68
C ILE A 267 -0.23 -6.20 36.75
N THR A 268 0.99 -6.56 36.35
CA THR A 268 2.14 -6.68 37.23
C THR A 268 2.71 -5.30 37.58
N ARG A 269 3.65 -5.26 38.54
CA ARG A 269 4.38 -4.03 38.88
C ARG A 269 5.18 -3.45 37.69
N GLN A 270 5.49 -4.27 36.70
CA GLN A 270 6.21 -3.89 35.47
C GLN A 270 5.26 -3.31 34.40
N ARG A 271 3.99 -3.08 34.72
CA ARG A 271 2.95 -2.65 33.76
C ARG A 271 2.80 -3.62 32.58
N GLU A 272 2.80 -4.91 32.89
CA GLU A 272 2.51 -5.98 31.91
C GLU A 272 1.33 -6.82 32.40
N PHE A 273 0.58 -7.44 31.49
CA PHE A 273 -0.45 -8.39 31.89
C PHE A 273 0.15 -9.61 32.61
N ARG A 274 -0.50 -10.06 33.68
CA ARG A 274 -0.08 -11.26 34.41
C ARG A 274 -0.18 -12.48 33.50
N LYS A 275 0.97 -13.13 33.27
CA LYS A 275 1.12 -14.26 32.32
C LYS A 275 0.11 -15.40 32.52
N ILE A 276 -0.24 -15.72 33.77
CA ILE A 276 -1.22 -16.78 34.09
C ILE A 276 -2.63 -16.39 33.61
N ASP A 277 -3.05 -15.14 33.81
CA ASP A 277 -4.36 -14.66 33.34
C ASP A 277 -4.38 -14.59 31.82
N TRP A 278 -3.28 -14.12 31.24
CA TRP A 278 -3.11 -14.02 29.80
C TRP A 278 -3.25 -15.38 29.12
N LYS A 279 -2.50 -16.38 29.60
CA LYS A 279 -2.56 -17.75 29.08
C LYS A 279 -3.96 -18.35 29.21
N ARG A 280 -4.61 -18.16 30.36
CA ARG A 280 -6.00 -18.62 30.57
C ARG A 280 -6.96 -18.01 29.56
N LEU A 281 -6.82 -16.71 29.25
CA LEU A 281 -7.65 -16.04 28.26
C LEU A 281 -7.37 -16.59 26.85
N SER A 282 -6.10 -16.65 26.44
CA SER A 282 -5.73 -17.05 25.10
C SER A 282 -6.07 -18.52 24.79
N ASP A 283 -5.95 -19.42 25.77
CA ASP A 283 -6.32 -20.84 25.64
C ASP A 283 -7.84 -21.07 25.42
N THR A 284 -8.69 -20.06 25.69
CA THR A 284 -10.16 -20.17 25.54
C THR A 284 -10.72 -19.60 24.23
N LEU A 285 -9.87 -19.00 23.39
CA LEU A 285 -10.32 -18.33 22.18
C LEU A 285 -10.60 -19.31 21.04
N LEU A 286 -11.66 -19.05 20.30
CA LEU A 286 -11.96 -19.71 19.03
C LEU A 286 -10.94 -19.29 17.97
N ALA A 287 -10.51 -20.25 17.16
CA ALA A 287 -9.58 -19.99 16.07
C ALA A 287 -10.20 -19.03 15.03
N VAL A 288 -9.51 -17.93 14.76
CA VAL A 288 -9.78 -17.04 13.64
C VAL A 288 -8.64 -17.20 12.65
N HIS A 289 -8.94 -17.40 11.39
CA HIS A 289 -7.95 -17.72 10.37
C HIS A 289 -7.56 -16.48 9.57
N GLU A 290 -6.28 -16.40 9.23
CA GLU A 290 -5.77 -15.45 8.27
C GLU A 290 -6.09 -15.89 6.84
N ARG A 291 -5.84 -15.01 5.88
CA ARG A 291 -6.19 -15.23 4.46
C ARG A 291 -5.51 -16.47 3.86
N ALA A 292 -4.29 -16.78 4.30
CA ALA A 292 -3.57 -17.99 3.91
C ALA A 292 -4.19 -19.29 4.47
N GLY A 293 -5.13 -19.16 5.40
CA GLY A 293 -5.78 -20.26 6.10
C GLY A 293 -5.11 -20.65 7.40
N ASP A 294 -3.97 -20.06 7.76
CA ASP A 294 -3.33 -20.30 9.04
C ASP A 294 -4.11 -19.62 10.18
N PRO A 295 -4.25 -20.27 11.36
CA PRO A 295 -4.90 -19.64 12.50
C PRO A 295 -4.05 -18.46 13.01
N LEU A 296 -4.69 -17.33 13.27
CA LEU A 296 -4.09 -16.20 13.97
C LEU A 296 -3.68 -16.67 15.37
N SER A 297 -2.49 -16.26 15.83
CA SER A 297 -2.03 -16.67 17.15
C SER A 297 -3.03 -16.22 18.23
N PRO A 298 -3.34 -17.07 19.24
CA PRO A 298 -4.27 -16.71 20.31
C PRO A 298 -3.87 -15.43 21.04
N ASP A 299 -2.57 -15.17 21.20
CA ASP A 299 -2.04 -13.95 21.79
C ASP A 299 -2.34 -12.70 20.94
N ALA A 300 -2.17 -12.78 19.62
CA ALA A 300 -2.52 -11.66 18.74
C ALA A 300 -4.03 -11.42 18.73
N LEU A 301 -4.83 -12.48 18.72
CA LEU A 301 -6.29 -12.38 18.78
C LEU A 301 -6.78 -11.78 20.11
N LEU A 302 -6.19 -12.16 21.25
CA LEU A 302 -6.49 -11.58 22.55
C LEU A 302 -6.15 -10.09 22.59
N ARG A 303 -4.96 -9.71 22.09
CA ARG A 303 -4.55 -8.29 21.95
C ARG A 303 -5.54 -7.51 21.08
N LEU A 304 -5.97 -8.09 19.97
CA LEU A 304 -6.96 -7.45 19.09
C LEU A 304 -8.29 -7.23 19.80
N CYS A 305 -8.79 -8.22 20.55
CA CYS A 305 -10.03 -8.10 21.32
C CYS A 305 -9.92 -6.98 22.37
N LEU A 306 -8.84 -6.95 23.15
CA LEU A 306 -8.61 -5.92 24.16
C LEU A 306 -8.44 -4.54 23.55
N TYR A 307 -7.73 -4.42 22.42
CA TYR A 307 -7.60 -3.18 21.66
C TYR A 307 -8.97 -2.66 21.19
N VAL A 308 -9.82 -3.53 20.63
CA VAL A 308 -11.17 -3.13 20.21
C VAL A 308 -12.03 -2.73 21.41
N PHE A 309 -11.97 -3.46 22.53
CA PHE A 309 -12.64 -3.04 23.76
C PHE A 309 -12.15 -1.68 24.27
N HIS A 310 -10.85 -1.41 24.16
CA HIS A 310 -10.28 -0.12 24.56
C HIS A 310 -10.83 1.01 23.69
N ARG A 311 -10.84 0.84 22.37
CA ARG A 311 -11.40 1.81 21.42
C ARG A 311 -12.89 2.06 21.61
N LEU A 312 -13.64 1.02 21.98
CA LEU A 312 -15.06 1.15 22.29
C LEU A 312 -15.32 1.68 23.71
N LYS A 313 -14.27 2.02 24.48
CA LYS A 313 -14.32 2.48 25.87
C LYS A 313 -14.98 1.47 26.82
N CYS A 314 -14.87 0.19 26.50
CA CYS A 314 -15.38 -0.94 27.26
C CYS A 314 -14.38 -1.48 28.28
N VAL A 315 -13.10 -1.15 28.15
CA VAL A 315 -12.05 -1.58 29.10
C VAL A 315 -11.27 -0.39 29.62
N ARG A 316 -10.89 -0.46 30.91
CA ARG A 316 -10.05 0.53 31.58
C ARG A 316 -9.22 -0.14 32.68
N ILE A 317 -8.16 0.53 33.11
CA ILE A 317 -7.34 0.07 34.23
C ILE A 317 -7.80 0.76 35.51
N LYS A 318 -8.04 -0.02 36.57
CA LYS A 318 -8.31 0.50 37.92
C LYS A 318 -7.31 -0.15 38.88
N ARG A 319 -6.34 0.65 39.34
CA ARG A 319 -5.17 0.16 40.10
C ARG A 319 -4.36 -0.83 39.26
N ASP A 320 -4.38 -2.09 39.62
CA ASP A 320 -3.71 -3.23 38.99
C ASP A 320 -4.69 -4.17 38.28
N ALA A 321 -5.99 -3.88 38.30
CA ALA A 321 -7.00 -4.71 37.67
C ALA A 321 -7.54 -4.08 36.39
N VAL A 322 -7.71 -4.90 35.35
CA VAL A 322 -8.46 -4.55 34.16
C VAL A 322 -9.94 -4.67 34.45
N VAL A 323 -10.66 -3.57 34.28
CA VAL A 323 -12.13 -3.51 34.44
C VAL A 323 -12.75 -3.44 33.06
N ILE A 324 -13.64 -4.39 32.76
CA ILE A 324 -14.35 -4.49 31.49
C ILE A 324 -15.87 -4.37 31.70
N SER A 325 -16.56 -3.68 30.79
CA SER A 325 -18.01 -3.49 30.80
C SER A 325 -18.57 -3.48 29.37
N LEU A 326 -19.67 -4.20 29.15
CA LEU A 326 -20.42 -4.17 27.88
C LEU A 326 -21.62 -3.22 27.90
N SER A 327 -21.83 -2.46 28.98
CA SER A 327 -22.99 -1.55 29.10
C SER A 327 -23.14 -0.55 27.95
N GLY A 328 -22.04 -0.11 27.34
CA GLY A 328 -22.05 0.76 26.15
C GLY A 328 -22.40 0.06 24.83
N LEU A 329 -22.55 -1.27 24.85
CA LEU A 329 -22.78 -2.13 23.70
C LEU A 329 -24.06 -2.97 23.82
N GLU A 330 -24.72 -3.06 24.99
CA GLU A 330 -25.90 -3.92 25.26
C GLU A 330 -26.91 -3.96 24.09
N LYS A 331 -27.31 -2.80 23.57
CA LYS A 331 -28.29 -2.67 22.47
C LYS A 331 -27.84 -3.20 21.10
N GLU A 332 -26.55 -3.52 20.96
CA GLU A 332 -25.90 -3.94 19.72
C GLU A 332 -25.37 -5.37 19.79
N ILE A 333 -25.27 -5.98 20.99
CA ILE A 333 -24.74 -7.34 21.15
C ILE A 333 -25.61 -8.36 20.42
N ASP A 334 -26.94 -8.22 20.49
CA ASP A 334 -27.88 -9.07 19.73
C ASP A 334 -27.92 -8.77 18.23
N ALA A 335 -27.20 -7.73 17.79
CA ALA A 335 -27.16 -7.31 16.39
C ALA A 335 -25.71 -7.29 15.88
N PRO A 336 -25.10 -8.47 15.66
CA PRO A 336 -23.66 -8.61 15.42
C PRO A 336 -23.16 -7.75 14.25
N LEU A 337 -23.95 -7.60 13.19
CA LEU A 337 -23.60 -6.72 12.07
C LEU A 337 -23.52 -5.22 12.49
N ARG A 338 -24.43 -4.75 13.35
CA ARG A 338 -24.40 -3.35 13.83
C ARG A 338 -23.16 -3.11 14.67
N LEU A 339 -22.85 -4.02 15.60
CA LEU A 339 -21.64 -3.96 16.41
C LEU A 339 -20.38 -3.99 15.54
N LEU A 340 -20.31 -4.88 14.55
CA LEU A 340 -19.17 -4.98 13.65
C LEU A 340 -18.97 -3.70 12.82
N VAL A 341 -20.04 -3.12 12.27
CA VAL A 341 -19.97 -1.85 11.54
C VAL A 341 -19.53 -0.71 12.46
N ARG A 342 -19.97 -0.69 13.73
CA ARG A 342 -19.49 0.28 14.72
C ARG A 342 -17.99 0.13 14.98
N ILE A 343 -17.49 -1.10 15.10
CA ILE A 343 -16.06 -1.37 15.25
C ILE A 343 -15.28 -0.84 14.03
N MET A 344 -15.72 -1.16 12.82
CA MET A 344 -15.07 -0.72 11.58
C MET A 344 -15.08 0.81 11.39
N ARG A 345 -16.10 1.50 11.90
CA ARG A 345 -16.24 2.97 11.84
C ARG A 345 -15.56 3.73 12.98
N SER A 346 -15.16 3.03 14.04
CA SER A 346 -14.50 3.69 15.17
C SER A 346 -13.23 4.39 14.69
N PRO A 347 -12.93 5.63 15.10
CA PRO A 347 -11.69 6.32 14.73
C PRO A 347 -10.49 5.63 15.38
N LEU A 348 -9.32 5.72 14.75
CA LEU A 348 -8.07 5.28 15.36
C LEU A 348 -7.64 6.37 16.35
N ASP A 349 -7.35 6.00 17.59
CA ASP A 349 -6.69 6.90 18.52
C ASP A 349 -5.22 6.99 18.09
N GLU A 350 -4.79 8.14 17.57
CA GLU A 350 -3.39 8.34 17.13
C GLU A 350 -2.43 8.50 18.33
N GLU A 351 -2.98 8.76 19.53
CA GLU A 351 -2.27 8.97 20.80
C GLU A 351 -2.47 7.80 21.79
N ILE A 352 -2.22 6.56 21.38
CA ILE A 352 -2.18 5.44 22.34
C ILE A 352 -0.82 5.46 23.04
N ASP A 353 -0.71 6.30 24.08
CA ASP A 353 0.41 6.27 25.03
C ASP A 353 0.38 5.01 25.93
N ASP A 354 -0.73 4.26 25.92
CA ASP A 354 -0.89 3.04 26.71
C ASP A 354 -0.48 1.78 25.92
N HIS A 355 0.80 1.41 26.02
CA HIS A 355 1.36 0.20 25.41
C HIS A 355 0.60 -1.09 25.78
N LEU A 356 -0.19 -1.12 26.87
CA LEU A 356 -0.93 -2.31 27.29
C LEU A 356 -2.01 -2.72 26.30
N PHE A 357 -2.72 -1.76 25.71
CA PHE A 357 -3.81 -2.03 24.78
C PHE A 357 -3.42 -1.83 23.32
N ALA A 358 -2.12 -1.77 23.01
CA ALA A 358 -1.65 -1.61 21.64
C ALA A 358 -2.13 -2.75 20.74
N PRO A 359 -2.49 -2.47 19.47
CA PRO A 359 -2.95 -3.50 18.56
C PRO A 359 -1.80 -4.46 18.21
N PRO A 360 -2.10 -5.75 17.92
CA PRO A 360 -1.09 -6.75 17.61
C PRO A 360 -0.38 -6.53 16.26
N PHE A 361 -0.95 -5.67 15.42
CA PHE A 361 -0.44 -5.29 14.12
C PHE A 361 -1.01 -3.93 13.75
N GLN A 362 -0.54 -3.38 12.65
CA GLN A 362 -1.01 -2.11 12.12
C GLN A 362 -2.50 -2.12 11.76
N MET A 363 -3.24 -1.17 12.31
CA MET A 363 -4.67 -1.05 12.05
C MET A 363 -4.94 -0.16 10.82
N PRO A 364 -5.86 -0.58 9.94
CA PRO A 364 -6.31 0.23 8.82
C PRO A 364 -7.24 1.35 9.29
N ARG A 365 -7.26 2.45 8.55
CA ARG A 365 -8.20 3.55 8.76
C ARG A 365 -9.65 3.12 8.41
N PRO A 366 -10.68 3.68 9.05
CA PRO A 366 -12.08 3.37 8.74
C PRO A 366 -12.46 3.61 7.26
N GLU A 367 -11.90 4.64 6.64
CA GLU A 367 -12.13 4.96 5.23
C GLU A 367 -11.52 3.89 4.31
N THR A 368 -10.36 3.32 4.71
CA THR A 368 -9.71 2.21 4.01
C THR A 368 -10.62 0.99 3.98
N LEU A 369 -11.21 0.61 5.12
CA LEU A 369 -12.13 -0.53 5.21
C LEU A 369 -13.35 -0.34 4.31
N SER A 370 -13.95 0.85 4.35
CA SER A 370 -15.12 1.19 3.52
C SER A 370 -14.78 1.14 2.02
N ARG A 371 -13.61 1.67 1.63
CA ARG A 371 -13.11 1.65 0.25
C ARG A 371 -12.82 0.23 -0.24
N LEU A 372 -12.22 -0.60 0.61
CA LEU A 372 -11.97 -2.00 0.28
C LEU A 372 -13.26 -2.79 0.10
N CYS A 373 -14.24 -2.64 1.00
CA CYS A 373 -15.55 -3.27 0.81
C CYS A 373 -16.18 -2.89 -0.53
N ASP A 374 -16.10 -1.63 -0.93
CA ASP A 374 -16.62 -1.15 -2.22
C ASP A 374 -15.85 -1.76 -3.42
N ILE A 375 -14.52 -1.87 -3.34
CA ILE A 375 -13.72 -2.51 -4.40
C ILE A 375 -14.05 -4.01 -4.50
N VAL A 376 -14.08 -4.73 -3.38
CA VAL A 376 -14.40 -6.17 -3.36
C VAL A 376 -15.86 -6.40 -3.79
N LEU A 377 -16.79 -5.50 -3.49
CA LEU A 377 -18.18 -5.60 -3.95
C LEU A 377 -18.30 -5.58 -5.48
N HIS A 378 -17.48 -4.79 -6.17
CA HIS A 378 -17.56 -4.61 -7.62
C HIS A 378 -16.60 -5.53 -8.40
N HIS A 379 -15.51 -5.95 -7.78
CA HIS A 379 -14.40 -6.68 -8.44
C HIS A 379 -14.02 -7.97 -7.69
N GLY A 380 -14.77 -8.35 -6.66
CA GLY A 380 -14.54 -9.60 -5.94
C GLY A 380 -14.63 -10.80 -6.87
N GLY A 381 -13.88 -11.85 -6.55
CA GLY A 381 -13.72 -13.02 -7.41
C GLY A 381 -12.58 -12.90 -8.41
N GLU A 382 -12.06 -11.69 -8.65
CA GLU A 382 -10.73 -11.49 -9.26
C GLU A 382 -9.61 -11.93 -8.29
N ASN A 383 -8.39 -12.07 -8.82
CA ASN A 383 -7.22 -12.34 -7.97
C ASN A 383 -6.93 -11.16 -7.02
N GLU A 384 -6.36 -11.46 -5.85
CA GLU A 384 -6.01 -10.45 -4.85
C GLU A 384 -5.14 -9.32 -5.43
N SER A 385 -4.18 -9.67 -6.28
CA SER A 385 -3.26 -8.71 -6.90
C SER A 385 -3.97 -7.65 -7.75
N SER A 386 -5.10 -7.99 -8.37
CA SER A 386 -5.94 -7.05 -9.11
C SER A 386 -6.66 -6.11 -8.15
N LEU A 387 -7.20 -6.64 -7.04
CA LEU A 387 -7.81 -5.82 -5.99
C LEU A 387 -6.80 -4.86 -5.37
N PHE A 388 -5.56 -5.31 -5.15
CA PHE A 388 -4.44 -4.49 -4.70
C PHE A 388 -4.17 -3.34 -5.66
N ALA A 389 -3.97 -3.63 -6.95
CA ALA A 389 -3.72 -2.59 -7.94
C ALA A 389 -4.88 -1.58 -8.02
N ARG A 390 -6.14 -2.06 -8.01
CA ARG A 390 -7.33 -1.19 -7.99
C ARG A 390 -7.36 -0.28 -6.77
N PHE A 391 -7.02 -0.82 -5.58
CA PHE A 391 -6.99 -0.05 -4.34
C PHE A 391 -5.91 1.03 -4.37
N VAL A 392 -4.70 0.68 -4.82
CA VAL A 392 -3.59 1.64 -4.92
C VAL A 392 -3.94 2.77 -5.89
N MET A 393 -4.39 2.44 -7.11
CA MET A 393 -4.75 3.44 -8.12
C MET A 393 -5.90 4.35 -7.67
N ARG A 394 -6.92 3.79 -7.00
CA ARG A 394 -8.03 4.58 -6.45
C ARG A 394 -7.57 5.53 -5.33
N SER A 395 -6.56 5.14 -4.56
CA SER A 395 -6.01 5.96 -3.48
C SER A 395 -5.09 7.07 -3.99
N LEU A 396 -4.37 6.83 -5.09
CA LEU A 396 -3.52 7.81 -5.78
C LEU A 396 -4.32 8.83 -6.61
N SER A 397 -5.53 8.49 -7.05
CA SER A 397 -6.38 9.38 -7.86
C SER A 397 -6.70 10.74 -7.20
N GLY A 398 -6.47 10.88 -5.88
CA GLY A 398 -6.71 12.10 -5.11
C GLY A 398 -5.47 12.66 -4.42
N SER A 399 -4.28 12.14 -4.70
CA SER A 399 -3.02 12.66 -4.14
C SER A 399 -2.42 13.72 -5.05
N ASP A 400 -2.02 14.84 -4.47
CA ASP A 400 -1.16 15.83 -5.15
C ASP A 400 0.29 15.29 -5.18
N PRO A 401 0.87 15.00 -6.36
CA PRO A 401 2.25 14.54 -6.49
C PRO A 401 3.31 15.57 -6.12
N GLN A 402 2.95 16.86 -6.07
CA GLN A 402 3.80 17.96 -5.61
C GLN A 402 3.62 18.23 -4.10
N ALA A 403 2.75 17.48 -3.43
CA ALA A 403 2.57 17.63 -1.99
C ALA A 403 3.89 17.42 -1.24
N PRO A 404 4.17 18.20 -0.18
CA PRO A 404 5.41 18.09 0.60
C PRO A 404 5.62 16.70 1.21
N GLU A 405 4.55 15.92 1.37
CA GLU A 405 4.61 14.56 1.90
C GLU A 405 5.28 13.57 0.94
N GLY A 406 5.39 13.91 -0.35
CA GLY A 406 6.05 13.11 -1.38
C GLY A 406 5.20 11.93 -1.87
N LEU A 407 5.23 11.69 -3.18
CA LEU A 407 4.52 10.60 -3.85
C LEU A 407 4.85 9.21 -3.25
N THR A 408 6.11 9.02 -2.84
CA THR A 408 6.63 7.80 -2.18
C THR A 408 5.99 7.51 -0.83
N ARG A 409 5.76 8.53 0.00
CA ARG A 409 5.12 8.36 1.31
C ARG A 409 3.66 7.97 1.15
N VAL A 410 2.95 8.64 0.24
CA VAL A 410 1.55 8.34 -0.09
C VAL A 410 1.41 6.89 -0.58
N ARG A 411 2.29 6.47 -1.50
CA ARG A 411 2.35 5.09 -2.00
C ARG A 411 2.58 4.08 -0.89
N THR A 412 3.62 4.29 -0.09
CA THR A 412 4.00 3.39 1.01
C THR A 412 2.88 3.26 2.05
N GLU A 413 2.26 4.38 2.44
CA GLU A 413 1.10 4.35 3.33
C GLU A 413 -0.09 3.62 2.70
N THR A 414 -0.35 3.83 1.40
CA THR A 414 -1.44 3.17 0.69
C THR A 414 -1.26 1.65 0.65
N VAL A 415 -0.05 1.16 0.31
CA VAL A 415 0.26 -0.27 0.29
C VAL A 415 0.06 -0.89 1.67
N ARG A 416 0.54 -0.20 2.71
CA ARG A 416 0.37 -0.60 4.11
C ARG A 416 -1.11 -0.67 4.51
N GLN A 417 -1.88 0.37 4.18
CA GLN A 417 -3.32 0.43 4.42
C GLN A 417 -4.07 -0.70 3.72
N TYR A 418 -3.69 -1.06 2.48
CA TYR A 418 -4.27 -2.19 1.78
C TYR A 418 -4.10 -3.49 2.57
N HIS A 419 -2.86 -3.85 2.92
CA HIS A 419 -2.56 -5.12 3.58
C HIS A 419 -3.20 -5.22 4.97
N SER A 420 -3.12 -4.15 5.76
CA SER A 420 -3.83 -4.07 7.04
C SER A 420 -5.35 -4.14 6.87
N GLY A 421 -5.88 -3.47 5.84
CA GLY A 421 -7.31 -3.41 5.53
C GLY A 421 -7.88 -4.78 5.19
N ILE A 422 -7.30 -5.45 4.21
CA ILE A 422 -7.78 -6.75 3.74
C ILE A 422 -7.61 -7.83 4.81
N ARG A 423 -6.54 -7.78 5.62
CA ARG A 423 -6.37 -8.65 6.79
C ARG A 423 -7.50 -8.44 7.79
N MET A 424 -7.82 -7.19 8.12
CA MET A 424 -8.90 -6.89 9.05
C MET A 424 -10.28 -7.31 8.54
N LEU A 425 -10.57 -7.10 7.25
CA LEU A 425 -11.83 -7.58 6.66
C LEU A 425 -11.95 -9.11 6.75
N CYS A 426 -10.86 -9.85 6.54
CA CYS A 426 -10.83 -11.29 6.70
C CYS A 426 -11.08 -11.71 8.16
N LEU A 427 -10.36 -11.11 9.12
CA LEU A 427 -10.50 -11.43 10.56
C LEU A 427 -11.91 -11.12 11.09
N PHE A 428 -12.54 -10.06 10.57
CA PHE A 428 -13.92 -9.68 10.89
C PHE A 428 -14.98 -10.53 10.17
N GLY A 429 -14.56 -11.46 9.30
CA GLY A 429 -15.46 -12.29 8.51
C GLY A 429 -16.24 -11.51 7.43
N ILE A 430 -15.80 -10.32 7.07
CA ILE A 430 -16.37 -9.49 5.98
C ILE A 430 -15.99 -10.06 4.62
N THR A 431 -14.74 -10.52 4.48
CA THR A 431 -14.29 -11.18 3.25
C THR A 431 -14.06 -12.65 3.48
N GLU A 432 -14.29 -13.45 2.44
CA GLU A 432 -13.89 -14.83 2.36
C GLU A 432 -12.86 -15.02 1.25
N THR A 433 -11.95 -15.97 1.46
CA THR A 433 -10.91 -16.30 0.48
C THR A 433 -11.22 -17.67 -0.12
N LYS A 434 -11.23 -17.75 -1.45
CA LYS A 434 -11.39 -19.01 -2.19
C LYS A 434 -10.27 -19.12 -3.22
N GLY A 435 -9.25 -19.91 -2.90
CA GLY A 435 -8.02 -19.88 -3.69
C GLY A 435 -7.35 -18.51 -3.57
N ASP A 436 -7.02 -17.90 -4.71
CA ASP A 436 -6.40 -16.57 -4.77
C ASP A 436 -7.43 -15.43 -4.89
N SER A 437 -8.70 -15.81 -4.94
CA SER A 437 -9.81 -14.86 -5.06
C SER A 437 -10.31 -14.44 -3.68
N VAL A 438 -10.59 -13.15 -3.57
CA VAL A 438 -11.20 -12.56 -2.37
C VAL A 438 -12.61 -12.09 -2.74
N LEU A 439 -13.57 -12.51 -1.95
CA LEU A 439 -14.99 -12.22 -2.12
C LEU A 439 -15.54 -11.59 -0.84
N LEU A 440 -16.67 -10.88 -0.95
CA LEU A 440 -17.45 -10.54 0.24
C LEU A 440 -18.20 -11.78 0.70
N SER A 441 -18.17 -12.04 2.01
CA SER A 441 -19.06 -13.02 2.62
C SER A 441 -20.50 -12.49 2.67
N ASP A 442 -21.47 -13.30 3.09
CA ASP A 442 -22.83 -12.84 3.36
C ASP A 442 -22.87 -11.64 4.32
N ILE A 443 -22.04 -11.69 5.38
CA ILE A 443 -21.86 -10.58 6.32
C ILE A 443 -21.30 -9.35 5.60
N GLY A 444 -20.31 -9.56 4.73
CA GLY A 444 -19.64 -8.50 4.00
C GLY A 444 -20.53 -7.79 2.97
N MET A 445 -21.41 -8.53 2.29
CA MET A 445 -22.39 -7.96 1.38
C MET A 445 -23.31 -6.96 2.09
N GLU A 446 -23.81 -7.33 3.27
CA GLU A 446 -24.65 -6.45 4.09
C GLU A 446 -23.85 -5.30 4.73
N ALA A 447 -22.62 -5.56 5.17
CA ALA A 447 -21.74 -4.54 5.70
C ALA A 447 -21.39 -3.48 4.64
N ALA A 448 -21.06 -3.90 3.42
CA ALA A 448 -20.76 -3.01 2.30
C ALA A 448 -21.95 -2.10 1.96
N ALA A 449 -23.19 -2.62 2.00
CA ALA A 449 -24.39 -1.82 1.83
C ALA A 449 -24.57 -0.77 2.94
N LYS A 450 -24.22 -1.08 4.20
CA LYS A 450 -24.29 -0.13 5.32
C LYS A 450 -23.14 0.88 5.33
N LEU A 451 -21.96 0.49 4.84
CA LEU A 451 -20.75 1.32 4.79
C LEU A 451 -20.74 2.27 3.59
N SER A 452 -21.29 1.84 2.45
CA SER A 452 -21.43 2.68 1.27
C SER A 452 -22.61 3.66 1.40
N LYS A 453 -22.47 4.86 0.82
CA LYS A 453 -23.59 5.83 0.68
C LYS A 453 -24.57 5.43 -0.44
N THR A 454 -24.24 4.39 -1.19
CA THR A 454 -25.00 3.91 -2.34
C THR A 454 -26.09 2.98 -1.84
N ARG A 455 -27.33 3.50 -1.70
CA ARG A 455 -28.51 2.67 -1.45
C ARG A 455 -28.66 1.68 -2.60
N ARG A 456 -28.20 0.44 -2.43
CA ARG A 456 -28.78 -0.70 -3.16
C ARG A 456 -29.92 -1.25 -2.33
N THR A 457 -30.99 -1.61 -3.04
CA THR A 457 -32.10 -2.42 -2.55
C THR A 457 -31.52 -3.65 -1.85
N ALA A 458 -31.97 -3.89 -0.62
CA ALA A 458 -31.65 -5.11 0.09
C ALA A 458 -31.96 -6.28 -0.83
N VAL A 459 -30.98 -7.15 -1.09
CA VAL A 459 -31.25 -8.41 -1.77
C VAL A 459 -32.22 -9.15 -0.87
N GLU A 460 -33.47 -9.31 -1.33
CA GLU A 460 -34.47 -10.10 -0.64
C GLU A 460 -33.87 -11.50 -0.45
N ARG A 461 -33.57 -11.85 0.81
CA ARG A 461 -33.21 -13.22 1.15
C ARG A 461 -34.42 -14.06 0.78
N GLN A 462 -34.26 -14.99 -0.17
CA GLN A 462 -35.17 -16.12 -0.25
C GLN A 462 -35.09 -16.80 1.12
N GLU A 463 -36.18 -16.76 1.89
CA GLU A 463 -36.33 -17.58 3.07
C GLU A 463 -36.26 -19.04 2.61
N THR A 464 -35.06 -19.60 2.61
CA THR A 464 -34.90 -21.04 2.46
C THR A 464 -35.39 -21.66 3.76
N ASP A 465 -36.66 -22.04 3.75
CA ASP A 465 -37.29 -22.85 4.78
C ASP A 465 -36.52 -24.17 4.89
N ALA A 466 -35.65 -24.26 5.90
CA ALA A 466 -35.00 -25.51 6.24
C ALA A 466 -34.72 -25.51 7.75
N ARG A 467 -35.39 -26.42 8.45
CA ARG A 467 -35.10 -26.78 9.83
C ARG A 467 -33.71 -27.44 9.88
N ARG A 468 -32.65 -26.64 10.04
CA ARG A 468 -31.25 -27.13 9.98
C ARG A 468 -30.57 -27.24 11.34
N VAL A 469 -31.19 -26.73 12.42
CA VAL A 469 -30.64 -26.82 13.79
C VAL A 469 -31.32 -27.94 14.56
N TYR A 470 -30.53 -28.87 15.11
CA TYR A 470 -31.04 -29.97 15.91
C TYR A 470 -30.83 -29.66 17.40
N ILE A 471 -31.90 -29.76 18.20
CA ILE A 471 -31.88 -29.58 19.65
C ILE A 471 -32.25 -30.91 20.29
N ASN A 472 -31.33 -31.48 21.06
CA ASN A 472 -31.56 -32.73 21.78
C ASN A 472 -32.24 -32.46 23.14
N PRO A 473 -32.93 -33.45 23.73
CA PRO A 473 -33.55 -33.34 25.05
C PRO A 473 -32.57 -33.02 26.19
N ASP A 474 -31.27 -33.29 26.00
CA ASP A 474 -30.20 -32.98 26.95
C ASP A 474 -29.64 -31.55 26.80
N PHE A 475 -30.32 -30.71 26.01
CA PHE A 475 -29.95 -29.33 25.69
C PHE A 475 -28.65 -29.17 24.89
N THR A 476 -28.20 -30.24 24.22
CA THR A 476 -27.15 -30.14 23.20
C THR A 476 -27.73 -29.69 21.86
N LEU A 477 -26.98 -28.88 21.12
CA LEU A 477 -27.34 -28.37 19.80
C LEU A 477 -26.30 -28.83 18.77
N ILE A 478 -26.79 -29.23 17.61
CA ILE A 478 -25.97 -29.56 16.45
C ILE A 478 -26.36 -28.60 15.33
N ILE A 479 -25.40 -27.77 14.91
CA ILE A 479 -25.61 -26.67 13.96
C ILE A 479 -24.69 -26.87 12.74
N PRO A 480 -25.24 -27.12 11.55
CA PRO A 480 -24.44 -27.23 10.32
C PRO A 480 -24.00 -25.82 9.86
N ARG A 481 -22.70 -25.50 9.97
CA ARG A 481 -22.18 -24.12 9.86
C ARG A 481 -22.42 -23.47 8.49
N ARG A 482 -22.38 -24.26 7.41
CA ARG A 482 -22.55 -23.78 6.02
C ARG A 482 -24.01 -23.62 5.60
N GLU A 483 -24.90 -24.03 6.47
CA GLU A 483 -26.31 -24.22 6.19
C GLU A 483 -27.17 -23.24 6.99
N VAL A 484 -26.62 -22.62 8.03
CA VAL A 484 -27.30 -21.66 8.89
C VAL A 484 -26.73 -20.26 8.63
N PRO A 485 -27.57 -19.20 8.56
CA PRO A 485 -27.09 -17.83 8.43
C PRO A 485 -26.10 -17.46 9.55
N ALA A 486 -25.05 -16.71 9.21
CA ALA A 486 -23.99 -16.39 10.16
C ALA A 486 -24.50 -15.66 11.42
N GLU A 487 -25.54 -14.82 11.29
CA GLU A 487 -26.19 -14.13 12.41
C GLU A 487 -26.86 -15.12 13.38
N ALA A 488 -27.59 -16.12 12.86
CA ALA A 488 -28.20 -17.15 13.68
C ALA A 488 -27.13 -18.00 14.37
N LEU A 489 -26.04 -18.34 13.67
CA LEU A 489 -24.90 -19.05 14.26
C LEU A 489 -24.27 -18.23 15.41
N TYR A 490 -24.08 -16.93 15.22
CA TYR A 490 -23.59 -16.04 16.27
C TYR A 490 -24.51 -16.04 17.48
N LEU A 491 -25.82 -15.84 17.30
CA LEU A 491 -26.79 -15.78 18.40
C LEU A 491 -26.85 -17.09 19.17
N LEU A 492 -26.86 -18.23 18.47
CA LEU A 492 -26.84 -19.55 19.10
C LEU A 492 -25.55 -19.76 19.90
N ALA A 493 -24.39 -19.46 19.32
CA ALA A 493 -23.09 -19.60 19.97
C ALA A 493 -22.90 -18.61 21.13
N ALA A 494 -23.49 -17.42 21.08
CA ALA A 494 -23.46 -16.47 22.18
C ALA A 494 -24.22 -17.00 23.40
N HIS A 495 -25.33 -17.73 23.22
CA HIS A 495 -26.15 -18.24 24.33
C HIS A 495 -25.79 -19.66 24.80
N SER A 496 -24.78 -20.29 24.21
CA SER A 496 -24.40 -21.68 24.49
C SER A 496 -22.90 -21.84 24.73
N ASP A 497 -22.51 -22.92 25.40
CA ASP A 497 -21.10 -23.32 25.50
C ASP A 497 -20.73 -24.11 24.25
N ILE A 498 -19.65 -23.70 23.57
CA ILE A 498 -19.11 -24.43 22.42
C ILE A 498 -18.34 -25.64 22.93
N VAL A 499 -18.80 -26.84 22.57
CA VAL A 499 -18.21 -28.12 22.97
C VAL A 499 -17.20 -28.60 21.94
N LYS A 500 -17.55 -28.46 20.66
CA LYS A 500 -16.71 -28.85 19.52
C LYS A 500 -17.01 -27.96 18.33
N ASP A 501 -15.97 -27.54 17.63
CA ASP A 501 -16.09 -26.72 16.42
C ASP A 501 -15.42 -27.39 15.21
N ASP A 502 -16.21 -28.10 14.40
CA ASP A 502 -15.78 -28.73 13.15
C ASP A 502 -16.65 -28.24 11.98
N LEU A 503 -16.95 -29.11 10.99
CA LEU A 503 -17.99 -28.89 9.96
C LEU A 503 -19.37 -28.64 10.59
N MET A 504 -19.63 -29.32 11.70
CA MET A 504 -20.78 -29.11 12.57
C MET A 504 -20.31 -28.39 13.83
N LEU A 505 -21.06 -27.37 14.24
CA LEU A 505 -20.86 -26.71 15.52
C LEU A 505 -21.70 -27.45 16.57
N HIS A 506 -21.03 -28.03 17.55
CA HIS A 506 -21.66 -28.68 18.69
C HIS A 506 -21.65 -27.72 19.87
N THR A 507 -22.84 -27.33 20.32
CA THR A 507 -22.98 -26.47 21.51
C THR A 507 -23.90 -27.08 22.54
N ARG A 508 -23.87 -26.53 23.76
CA ARG A 508 -24.74 -26.95 24.85
C ARG A 508 -25.30 -25.73 25.56
N ILE A 509 -26.61 -25.70 25.76
CA ILE A 509 -27.23 -24.73 26.67
C ILE A 509 -26.99 -25.26 28.08
N SER A 510 -26.13 -24.57 28.81
CA SER A 510 -25.79 -24.90 30.19
C SER A 510 -26.27 -23.79 31.11
N ARG A 511 -26.36 -24.07 32.42
CA ARG A 511 -26.63 -23.02 33.41
C ARG A 511 -25.59 -21.89 33.31
N ASN A 512 -24.33 -22.21 33.03
CA ASN A 512 -23.27 -21.21 32.91
C ASN A 512 -23.42 -20.37 31.64
N SER A 513 -23.84 -20.96 30.51
CA SER A 513 -24.04 -20.21 29.28
C SER A 513 -25.19 -19.21 29.43
N VAL A 514 -26.28 -19.60 30.10
CA VAL A 514 -27.40 -18.71 30.43
C VAL A 514 -26.96 -17.55 31.34
N VAL A 515 -26.19 -17.84 32.39
CA VAL A 515 -25.69 -16.80 33.31
C VAL A 515 -24.71 -15.84 32.61
N ARG A 516 -23.90 -16.34 31.66
CA ARG A 516 -23.01 -15.47 30.86
C ARG A 516 -23.81 -14.58 29.90
N ALA A 517 -24.83 -15.10 29.23
CA ALA A 517 -25.72 -14.31 28.38
C ALA A 517 -26.38 -13.18 29.17
N ASP A 518 -26.98 -13.50 30.32
CA ASP A 518 -27.59 -12.52 31.23
C ASP A 518 -26.57 -11.45 31.68
N LYS A 519 -25.35 -11.86 32.05
CA LYS A 519 -24.26 -10.93 32.42
C LYS A 519 -23.83 -10.00 31.29
N ARG A 520 -23.96 -10.43 30.03
CA ARG A 520 -23.67 -9.60 28.85
C ARG A 520 -24.82 -8.66 28.52
N GLY A 521 -26.00 -8.85 29.12
CA GLY A 521 -27.23 -8.10 28.84
C GLY A 521 -28.01 -8.65 27.64
N MET A 522 -27.91 -9.95 27.37
CA MET A 522 -28.61 -10.69 26.30
C MET A 522 -29.75 -11.54 26.84
#